data_AF-A0A2V9RQF8-F1
#
_entry.id   AF-A0A2V9RQF8-F1
#
_cell.length_a   1.000
_cell.length_b   1.000
_cell.length_c   1.000
_cell.angle_alpha   90.00
_cell.angle_beta   90.00
_cell.angle_gamma   90.00
#
_symmetry.space_group_name_H-M   'P 1'
#
loop_
_entity.id
_entity.type
_entity.pdbx_description
1 polymer ?
#
loop_
_entity_poly.entity_id
_entity_poly.type
_entity_poly.pdbx_seq_one_letter_code
_entity_poly.pdbx_strand_id
1 'polypeptide(L)'
;MSEDKPTGEYERQQEKLSHEGSPVGKVKILIKMSEISLKEVVDFVKKGDLVEADKSLIRYNDVIRQADEVLKSSHRNAQKNPAGFKEFEISLRKQLRKLADLKLSYPVDQQEKISQAIASAELAKEDMFQAIFGPENIRRGKGRSENPRKESQ
;
A
#
# COMPACT_ATOMS: atom_id res chain seq x y z
N MET A 1 -15.21 -1.55 28.57
CA MET A 1 -14.92 -1.80 27.15
C MET A 1 -13.88 -0.79 26.74
N SER A 2 -12.66 -1.21 26.44
CA SER A 2 -11.59 -0.28 26.07
C SER A 2 -11.85 0.18 24.63
N GLU A 3 -12.47 1.36 24.48
CA GLU A 3 -12.40 2.13 23.24
C GLU A 3 -10.94 2.55 23.05
N ASP A 4 -10.12 1.66 22.49
CA ASP A 4 -8.87 2.09 21.90
C ASP A 4 -9.24 3.06 20.78
N LYS A 5 -9.00 4.35 21.02
CA LYS A 5 -9.19 5.39 20.01
C LYS A 5 -8.33 5.00 18.79
N PRO A 6 -8.83 5.17 17.55
CA PRO A 6 -8.09 4.84 16.33
C PRO A 6 -6.63 5.34 16.33
N THR A 7 -6.38 6.48 16.96
CA THR A 7 -5.05 7.07 17.17
C THR A 7 -4.08 6.16 17.94
N GLY A 8 -4.52 5.51 19.03
CA GLY A 8 -3.67 4.61 19.81
C GLY A 8 -3.37 3.30 19.08
N GLU A 9 -4.28 2.82 18.22
CA GLU A 9 -4.01 1.68 17.35
C GLU A 9 -2.97 2.02 16.28
N TYR A 10 -3.07 3.21 15.67
CA TYR A 10 -2.13 3.69 14.66
C TYR A 10 -0.70 3.79 15.22
N GLU A 11 -0.54 4.42 16.39
CA GLU A 11 0.77 4.56 17.07
C GLU A 11 1.41 3.20 17.38
N ARG A 12 0.62 2.23 17.84
CA ARG A 12 1.14 0.86 18.08
C ARG A 12 1.59 0.18 16.80
N GLN A 13 0.93 0.42 15.66
CA GLN A 13 1.41 -0.10 14.38
C GLN A 13 2.68 0.63 13.93
N GLN A 14 2.78 1.94 14.15
CA GLN A 14 3.98 2.72 13.85
C GLN A 14 5.20 2.22 14.64
N GLU A 15 5.02 1.88 15.92
CA GLU A 15 6.07 1.27 16.74
C GLU A 15 6.44 -0.13 16.25
N LYS A 16 5.46 -0.95 15.86
CA LYS A 16 5.76 -2.26 15.24
C LYS A 16 6.55 -2.09 13.94
N LEU A 17 6.21 -1.08 13.13
CA LEU A 17 6.89 -0.80 11.87
C LEU A 17 8.36 -0.45 12.07
N SER A 18 8.71 0.28 13.13
CA SER A 18 10.11 0.66 13.42
C SER A 18 11.00 -0.52 13.81
N HIS A 19 10.41 -1.62 14.32
CA HIS A 19 11.13 -2.81 14.75
C HIS A 19 11.08 -3.96 13.74
N GLU A 20 10.19 -3.90 12.75
CA GLU A 20 10.03 -4.96 11.76
C GLU A 20 11.14 -4.93 10.71
N GLY A 21 11.91 -6.01 10.59
CA GLY A 21 13.02 -6.11 9.64
C GLY A 21 12.62 -6.61 8.24
N SER A 22 11.55 -7.40 8.15
CA SER A 22 11.16 -8.05 6.90
C SER A 22 10.30 -7.13 6.02
N PRO A 23 10.58 -7.03 4.70
CA PRO A 23 9.74 -6.24 3.80
C PRO A 23 8.27 -6.67 3.79
N VAL A 24 8.01 -7.97 3.89
CA VAL A 24 6.64 -8.51 3.95
C VAL A 24 5.95 -8.10 5.24
N GLY A 25 6.63 -8.20 6.39
CA GLY A 25 6.08 -7.75 7.67
C GLY A 25 5.77 -6.27 7.67
N LYS A 26 6.69 -5.43 7.17
CA LYS A 26 6.49 -3.98 7.04
C LYS A 26 5.24 -3.66 6.24
N VAL A 27 5.08 -4.29 5.07
CA VAL A 27 3.90 -4.10 4.22
C VAL A 27 2.61 -4.51 4.92
N LYS A 28 2.60 -5.61 5.67
CA LYS A 28 1.41 -6.02 6.45
C LYS A 28 1.04 -4.99 7.53
N ILE A 29 2.03 -4.39 8.18
CA ILE A 29 1.81 -3.34 9.17
C ILE A 29 1.28 -2.08 8.49
N LEU A 30 1.87 -1.69 7.36
CA LEU A 30 1.41 -0.54 6.57
C LEU A 30 -0.01 -0.73 6.04
N ILE A 31 -0.38 -1.92 5.59
CA ILE A 31 -1.77 -2.23 5.22
C ILE A 31 -2.72 -1.95 6.40
N LYS A 32 -2.39 -2.41 7.61
CA LYS A 32 -3.22 -2.13 8.80
C LYS A 32 -3.30 -0.63 9.10
N MET A 33 -2.18 0.08 9.02
CA MET A 33 -2.15 1.54 9.22
C MET A 33 -3.06 2.26 8.22
N SER A 34 -3.04 1.87 6.95
CA SER A 34 -3.91 2.45 5.92
C SER A 34 -5.40 2.16 6.19
N GLU A 35 -5.72 0.97 6.70
CA GLU A 35 -7.09 0.61 7.10
C GLU A 35 -7.59 1.44 8.29
N ILE A 36 -6.71 1.69 9.27
CA ILE A 36 -6.99 2.57 10.42
C ILE A 36 -7.25 4.00 9.94
N SER A 37 -6.38 4.54 9.08
CA SER A 37 -6.56 5.88 8.51
C SER A 37 -7.88 6.02 7.77
N LEU A 38 -8.28 5.03 6.95
CA LEU A 38 -9.58 5.09 6.27
C LEU A 38 -10.77 4.99 7.24
N LYS A 39 -10.64 4.25 8.34
CA LYS A 39 -11.67 4.21 9.38
C LYS A 39 -11.83 5.59 10.02
N GLU A 40 -10.73 6.28 10.30
CA GLU A 40 -10.76 7.67 10.79
C GLU A 40 -11.41 8.62 9.79
N VAL A 41 -11.11 8.51 8.48
CA VAL A 41 -11.80 9.30 7.44
C VAL A 41 -13.31 9.10 7.50
N VAL A 42 -13.78 7.85 7.59
CA VAL A 42 -15.21 7.54 7.72
C VAL A 42 -15.81 8.23 8.96
N ASP A 43 -15.14 8.12 10.10
CA ASP A 43 -15.64 8.65 11.37
C ASP A 43 -15.68 10.18 11.38
N PHE A 44 -14.69 10.84 10.77
CA PHE A 44 -14.64 12.30 10.66
C PHE A 44 -15.65 12.86 9.66
N VAL A 45 -15.80 12.22 8.50
CA VAL A 45 -16.83 12.59 7.51
C VAL A 45 -18.23 12.50 8.12
N LYS A 46 -18.53 11.44 8.89
CA LYS A 46 -19.81 11.31 9.61
C LYS A 46 -20.07 12.42 10.62
N LYS A 47 -19.02 13.00 11.20
CA LYS A 47 -19.09 14.11 12.14
C LYS A 47 -19.10 15.49 11.46
N GLY A 48 -18.95 15.52 10.13
CA GLY A 48 -18.80 16.76 9.36
C GLY A 48 -17.42 17.42 9.51
N ASP A 49 -16.44 16.72 10.10
CA ASP A 49 -15.08 17.24 10.31
C ASP A 49 -14.18 16.89 9.12
N LEU A 50 -14.37 17.61 8.02
CA LEU A 50 -13.64 17.33 6.78
C LEU A 50 -12.15 17.67 6.88
N VAL A 51 -11.76 18.55 7.81
CA VAL A 51 -10.34 18.90 8.05
C VAL A 51 -9.60 17.71 8.63
N GLU A 52 -10.15 17.05 9.66
CA GLU A 52 -9.53 15.85 10.23
C GLU A 52 -9.65 14.63 9.30
N ALA A 53 -10.71 14.57 8.49
CA ALA A 53 -10.82 13.57 7.44
C ALA A 53 -9.68 13.71 6.40
N ASP A 54 -9.39 14.94 5.96
CA ASP A 54 -8.29 15.22 5.03
C ASP A 54 -6.92 14.88 5.60
N LYS A 55 -6.66 15.19 6.87
CA LYS A 55 -5.42 14.76 7.56
C LYS A 55 -5.28 13.23 7.55
N SER A 56 -6.39 12.52 7.74
CA SER A 56 -6.41 11.05 7.71
C SER A 56 -6.22 10.50 6.30
N LEU A 57 -6.71 11.17 5.25
CA LEU A 57 -6.42 10.85 3.84
C LEU A 57 -4.95 11.07 3.48
N ILE A 58 -4.32 12.12 4.01
CA ILE A 58 -2.87 12.35 3.81
C ILE A 58 -2.07 11.20 4.43
N ARG A 59 -2.37 10.83 5.69
CA ARG A 59 -1.73 9.67 6.34
C ARG A 59 -1.95 8.38 5.57
N TYR A 60 -3.16 8.16 5.04
CA TYR A 60 -3.45 7.02 4.17
C TYR A 60 -2.50 6.99 2.97
N ASN A 61 -2.36 8.10 2.24
CA ASN A 61 -1.50 8.18 1.06
C ASN A 61 -0.02 7.93 1.38
N ASP A 62 0.48 8.51 2.47
CA ASP A 62 1.87 8.31 2.89
C ASP A 62 2.17 6.83 3.18
N VAL A 63 1.24 6.14 3.84
CA VAL A 63 1.38 4.71 4.17
C VAL A 63 1.31 3.83 2.92
N ILE A 64 0.42 4.14 1.96
CA ILE A 64 0.35 3.41 0.68
C ILE A 64 1.64 3.58 -0.12
N ARG A 65 2.15 4.82 -0.24
CA ARG A 65 3.43 5.09 -0.91
C ARG A 65 4.58 4.35 -0.23
N GLN A 66 4.63 4.37 1.09
CA GLN A 66 5.67 3.67 1.84
C GLN A 66 5.62 2.16 1.63
N ALA A 67 4.43 1.55 1.56
CA ALA A 67 4.29 0.11 1.32
C ALA A 67 4.78 -0.29 -0.08
N ASP A 68 4.47 0.52 -1.09
CA ASP A 68 4.98 0.35 -2.45
C ASP A 68 6.51 0.47 -2.51
N GLU A 69 7.08 1.50 -1.89
CA GLU A 69 8.54 1.72 -1.81
C GLU A 69 9.26 0.55 -1.11
N VAL A 70 8.71 0.03 -0.01
CA VAL A 70 9.27 -1.14 0.69
C VAL A 70 9.32 -2.35 -0.23
N LEU A 71 8.29 -2.59 -1.03
CA LEU A 71 8.27 -3.72 -1.96
C LEU A 71 9.24 -3.52 -3.12
N LYS A 72 9.27 -2.33 -3.74
CA LYS A 72 10.19 -1.99 -4.84
C LYS A 72 11.67 -2.09 -4.42
N SER A 73 12.02 -1.55 -3.25
CA SER A 73 13.37 -1.60 -2.69
C SER A 73 13.80 -2.99 -2.19
N SER A 74 12.85 -3.89 -1.92
CA SER A 74 13.18 -5.24 -1.45
C SER A 74 13.86 -6.13 -2.50
N HIS A 75 13.82 -5.74 -3.78
CA HIS A 75 14.31 -6.50 -4.94
C HIS A 75 13.76 -7.95 -5.03
N ARG A 76 12.66 -8.25 -4.33
CA ARG A 76 12.01 -9.56 -4.35
C ARG A 76 11.33 -9.77 -5.70
N ASN A 77 11.48 -10.97 -6.25
CA ASN A 77 10.74 -11.37 -7.44
C ASN A 77 9.29 -11.68 -7.05
N ALA A 78 8.36 -10.79 -7.38
CA ALA A 78 6.94 -10.92 -7.02
C ALA A 78 6.23 -12.11 -7.68
N GLN A 79 6.65 -12.53 -8.89
CA GLN A 79 6.11 -13.74 -9.54
C GLN A 79 6.42 -15.01 -8.77
N LYS A 80 7.66 -15.13 -8.27
CA LYS A 80 8.10 -16.31 -7.50
C LYS A 80 7.75 -16.21 -6.02
N ASN A 81 7.72 -15.00 -5.47
CA ASN A 81 7.52 -14.72 -4.04
C ASN A 81 6.44 -13.64 -3.85
N PRO A 82 5.16 -13.96 -4.09
CA PRO A 82 4.07 -12.98 -4.14
C PRO A 82 3.65 -12.42 -2.77
N ALA A 83 4.17 -12.97 -1.66
CA ALA A 83 3.89 -12.45 -0.31
C ALA A 83 4.26 -10.96 -0.21
N GLY A 84 3.47 -10.17 0.50
CA GLY A 84 3.55 -8.71 0.49
C GLY A 84 2.84 -8.08 -0.71
N PHE A 85 3.27 -8.40 -1.94
CA PHE A 85 2.69 -7.84 -3.17
C PHE A 85 1.20 -8.17 -3.32
N LYS A 86 0.85 -9.45 -3.22
CA LYS A 86 -0.54 -9.92 -3.39
C LYS A 86 -1.44 -9.43 -2.26
N GLU A 87 -0.92 -9.39 -1.03
CA GLU A 87 -1.68 -8.93 0.14
C GLU A 87 -1.98 -7.42 0.02
N PHE A 88 -1.00 -6.65 -0.45
CA PHE A 88 -1.16 -5.23 -0.68
C PHE A 88 -2.13 -4.94 -1.82
N GLU A 89 -1.99 -5.62 -2.96
CA GLU A 89 -2.89 -5.52 -4.10
C GLU A 89 -4.35 -5.80 -3.72
N ILE A 90 -4.59 -6.88 -2.97
CA ILE A 90 -5.93 -7.24 -2.50
C ILE A 90 -6.48 -6.19 -1.54
N SER A 91 -5.64 -5.65 -0.65
CA SER A 91 -6.07 -4.60 0.26
C SER A 91 -6.47 -3.33 -0.50
N LEU A 92 -5.64 -2.90 -1.46
CA LEU A 92 -5.91 -1.73 -2.31
C LEU A 92 -7.24 -1.86 -3.07
N ARG A 93 -7.59 -3.05 -3.60
CA ARG A 93 -8.93 -3.26 -4.21
C ARG A 93 -10.07 -2.97 -3.25
N LYS A 94 -9.96 -3.41 -1.99
CA LYS A 94 -10.99 -3.17 -0.96
C LYS A 94 -11.05 -1.70 -0.58
N GLN A 95 -9.89 -1.07 -0.46
CA GLN A 95 -9.76 0.33 -0.07
C GLN A 95 -10.26 1.27 -1.16
N LEU A 96 -9.98 0.99 -2.44
CA LEU A 96 -10.51 1.74 -3.57
C LEU A 96 -12.04 1.77 -3.59
N ARG A 97 -12.69 0.64 -3.29
CA ARG A 97 -14.16 0.62 -3.13
C ARG A 97 -14.62 1.55 -2.00
N LYS A 98 -13.98 1.49 -0.83
CA LYS A 98 -14.30 2.37 0.30
C LYS A 98 -14.08 3.84 -0.03
N LEU A 99 -13.00 4.18 -0.74
CA LEU A 99 -12.68 5.55 -1.15
C LEU A 99 -13.70 6.07 -2.17
N ALA A 100 -14.14 5.24 -3.11
CA ALA A 100 -15.19 5.61 -4.05
C ALA A 100 -16.52 5.90 -3.33
N ASP A 101 -16.90 5.05 -2.38
CA ASP A 101 -18.10 5.25 -1.56
C ASP A 101 -18.00 6.53 -0.71
N LEU A 102 -16.83 6.74 -0.07
CA LEU A 102 -16.55 7.93 0.74
C LEU A 102 -16.56 9.21 -0.09
N LYS A 103 -16.08 9.19 -1.33
CA LYS A 103 -16.08 10.36 -2.22
C LYS A 103 -17.48 10.92 -2.41
N LEU A 104 -18.50 10.06 -2.46
CA LEU A 104 -19.91 10.47 -2.55
C LEU A 104 -20.42 11.19 -1.29
N SER A 105 -19.71 11.04 -0.17
CA SER A 105 -20.05 11.70 1.11
C SER A 105 -19.39 13.07 1.27
N TYR A 106 -18.51 13.48 0.34
CA TYR A 106 -17.86 14.79 0.34
C TYR A 106 -18.63 15.79 -0.53
N PRO A 107 -18.72 17.08 -0.13
CA PRO A 107 -19.08 18.17 -1.03
C PRO A 107 -18.17 18.19 -2.27
N VAL A 108 -18.75 18.46 -3.44
CA VAL A 108 -18.05 18.36 -4.73
C VAL A 108 -16.78 19.21 -4.79
N ASP A 109 -16.84 20.42 -4.22
CA ASP A 109 -15.74 21.38 -4.10
C ASP A 109 -14.61 20.93 -3.16
N GLN A 110 -14.85 19.90 -2.34
CA GLN A 110 -13.90 19.37 -1.35
C GLN A 110 -13.45 17.94 -1.66
N GLN A 111 -13.78 17.42 -2.85
CA GLN A 111 -13.42 16.06 -3.27
C GLN A 111 -11.96 15.90 -3.75
N GLU A 112 -11.15 16.97 -3.74
CA GLU A 112 -9.79 16.94 -4.28
C GLU A 112 -8.91 15.90 -3.54
N LYS A 113 -8.89 15.94 -2.20
CA LYS A 113 -8.05 15.05 -1.39
C LYS A 113 -8.42 13.59 -1.53
N ILE A 114 -9.71 13.29 -1.54
CA ILE A 114 -10.17 11.91 -1.73
C ILE A 114 -9.93 11.41 -3.15
N SER A 115 -10.00 12.30 -4.15
CA SER A 115 -9.63 11.95 -5.53
C SER A 115 -8.13 11.66 -5.68
N GLN A 116 -7.28 12.44 -5.01
CA GLN A 116 -5.83 12.16 -4.93
C GLN A 116 -5.54 10.82 -4.25
N ALA A 117 -6.30 10.47 -3.20
CA ALA A 117 -6.16 9.18 -2.54
C ALA A 117 -6.58 8.00 -3.42
N ILE A 118 -7.66 8.14 -4.19
CA ILE A 118 -8.08 7.14 -5.19
C ILE A 118 -6.97 6.94 -6.23
N ALA A 119 -6.47 8.03 -6.83
CA ALA A 119 -5.42 7.94 -7.85
C ALA A 119 -4.14 7.29 -7.32
N SER A 120 -3.74 7.61 -6.09
CA SER A 120 -2.56 7.02 -5.45
C SER A 120 -2.74 5.50 -5.22
N ALA A 121 -3.92 5.09 -4.75
CA ALA A 121 -4.24 3.69 -4.53
C ALA A 121 -4.37 2.90 -5.85
N GLU A 122 -4.90 3.51 -6.91
CA GLU A 122 -4.95 2.92 -8.25
C GLU A 122 -3.56 2.67 -8.82
N LEU A 123 -2.67 3.65 -8.72
CA LEU A 123 -1.29 3.54 -9.17
C LEU A 123 -0.55 2.42 -8.43
N ALA A 124 -0.62 2.43 -7.10
CA ALA A 124 0.01 1.38 -6.28
C ALA A 124 -0.55 -0.02 -6.60
N LYS A 125 -1.87 -0.13 -6.86
CA LYS A 125 -2.50 -1.41 -7.22
C LYS A 125 -1.98 -1.89 -8.58
N GLU A 126 -1.88 -0.99 -9.55
CA GLU A 126 -1.37 -1.33 -10.88
C GLU A 126 0.09 -1.76 -10.81
N ASP A 127 0.92 -1.06 -10.04
CA ASP A 127 2.32 -1.45 -9.80
C ASP A 127 2.42 -2.87 -9.21
N MET A 128 1.57 -3.21 -8.25
CA MET A 128 1.54 -4.57 -7.69
C MET A 128 1.07 -5.60 -8.72
N PHE A 129 0.06 -5.26 -9.52
CA PHE A 129 -0.44 -6.15 -10.57
C PHE A 129 0.65 -6.43 -11.61
N GLN A 130 1.34 -5.39 -12.09
CA GLN A 130 2.45 -5.51 -13.03
C GLN A 130 3.66 -6.25 -12.43
N ALA A 131 3.95 -6.06 -11.13
CA ALA A 131 5.00 -6.81 -10.47
C ALA A 131 4.71 -8.33 -10.48
N ILE A 132 3.46 -8.72 -10.23
CA ILE A 132 3.03 -10.13 -10.12
C ILE A 132 2.79 -10.76 -11.50
N PHE A 133 2.20 -10.04 -12.46
CA PHE A 133 1.72 -10.60 -13.73
C PHE A 133 2.37 -9.98 -14.98
N GLY A 134 3.18 -8.93 -14.83
CA GLY A 134 3.77 -8.21 -15.95
C GLY A 134 4.90 -8.95 -16.66
N PRO A 135 5.16 -8.63 -17.94
CA PRO A 135 6.13 -9.33 -18.79
C PRO A 135 7.60 -9.05 -18.41
N GLU A 136 7.87 -7.93 -17.73
CA GLU A 136 9.20 -7.40 -17.42
C GLU A 136 10.08 -8.34 -16.57
N ASN A 137 9.48 -9.26 -15.79
CA ASN A 137 10.23 -10.20 -14.95
C ASN A 137 10.61 -11.52 -15.64
N ILE A 138 10.09 -11.80 -16.84
CA ILE A 138 10.40 -13.02 -17.61
C ILE A 138 11.86 -13.00 -18.12
N ARG A 139 12.43 -11.82 -18.36
CA ARG A 139 13.78 -11.65 -18.95
C ARG A 139 14.94 -11.76 -17.95
N ARG A 140 14.73 -11.47 -16.66
CA ARG A 140 15.80 -11.53 -15.64
C ARG A 140 16.23 -12.96 -15.26
N GLY A 141 15.44 -13.98 -15.62
CA GLY A 141 15.75 -15.39 -15.34
C GLY A 141 16.61 -16.09 -16.39
N LYS A 142 16.85 -15.48 -17.56
CA LYS A 142 17.43 -16.16 -18.74
C LYS A 142 18.84 -15.65 -19.10
N GLY A 143 19.65 -15.31 -18.10
CA GLY A 143 21.00 -14.72 -18.28
C GLY A 143 22.14 -15.42 -17.53
N ARG A 144 21.96 -16.65 -17.05
CA ARG A 144 23.05 -17.46 -16.45
C ARG A 144 23.11 -18.85 -17.08
N SER A 145 23.38 -18.91 -18.38
CA SER A 145 23.70 -20.17 -19.08
C SER A 145 24.63 -19.94 -20.27
N GLU A 146 25.70 -19.15 -20.13
CA GLU A 146 26.82 -19.24 -21.07
C GLU A 146 28.11 -19.40 -20.27
N ASN A 147 28.52 -20.65 -20.16
CA ASN A 147 29.79 -21.08 -19.61
C ASN A 147 30.75 -21.15 -20.81
N PRO A 148 31.75 -20.25 -20.98
CA PRO A 148 32.73 -20.44 -22.02
C PRO A 148 33.70 -21.51 -21.50
N ARG A 149 33.52 -22.76 -21.97
CA ARG A 149 34.62 -23.73 -21.94
C ARG A 149 35.77 -23.09 -22.73
N LYS A 150 36.79 -22.62 -22.01
CA LYS A 150 38.08 -22.28 -22.58
C LYS A 150 38.66 -23.57 -23.17
N GLU A 151 38.64 -23.68 -24.49
CA GLU A 151 39.64 -24.46 -25.21
C GLU A 151 40.98 -23.74 -24.99
N SER A 152 41.94 -24.46 -24.39
CA SER A 152 43.34 -24.08 -24.36
C SER A 152 44.09 -25.18 -25.10
N GLN A 153 44.97 -24.72 -25.99
CA GLN A 153 45.83 -25.48 -26.89
C GLN A 153 46.71 -26.50 -26.17
#